data_AF-A0A519ZFE8-F1
#
_entry.id   AF-A0A519ZFE8-F1
#
_cell.length_a   1.000
_cell.length_b   1.000
_cell.length_c   1.000
_cell.angle_alpha   90.00
_cell.angle_beta   90.00
_cell.angle_gamma   90.00
#
_symmetry.space_group_name_H-M   'P 1'
#
loop_
_entity.id
_entity.type
_entity.pdbx_description
1 polymer ?
#
loop_
_entity_poly.entity_id
_entity_poly.type
_entity_poly.pdbx_seq_one_letter_code
_entity_poly.pdbx_strand_id
1 'polypeptide(L)'
;MTASPSPDLQPDPFAALRPRLFAIAYRMLGTRADAEDVLQDAWLRWNQADRAALQSAEAWLVTVVTRLAIDRLRAAKTEREAYVGWWLPEPLVQADHRTPESAAELAGELSVALMWVLERLSPEER
;
A
#
# COMPACT_ATOMS: atom_id res chain seq x y z
N MET A 1 14.64 5.31 48.07
CA MET A 1 15.44 5.26 46.84
C MET A 1 14.52 4.73 45.73
N THR A 2 13.66 5.59 45.21
CA THR A 2 12.68 5.25 44.16
C THR A 2 13.33 5.51 42.81
N ALA A 3 13.66 4.44 42.08
CA ALA A 3 14.12 4.55 40.71
C ALA A 3 12.94 5.01 39.84
N SER A 4 13.00 6.25 39.34
CA SER A 4 12.13 6.69 38.26
C SER A 4 12.35 5.79 37.04
N PRO A 5 11.31 5.35 36.33
CA PRO A 5 11.48 4.59 35.09
C PRO A 5 12.25 5.44 34.08
N SER A 6 13.36 4.90 33.56
CA SER A 6 14.17 5.57 32.53
C SER A 6 13.30 5.87 31.29
N PRO A 7 13.44 7.05 30.66
CA PRO A 7 12.64 7.45 29.49
C PRO A 7 12.95 6.65 28.21
N ASP A 8 13.87 5.69 28.27
CA ASP A 8 14.48 5.02 27.12
C ASP A 8 13.64 3.87 26.52
N LEU A 9 12.42 3.63 27.01
CA LEU A 9 11.59 2.48 26.61
C LEU A 9 10.34 2.84 25.81
N GLN A 10 10.17 4.08 25.35
CA GLN A 10 9.10 4.39 24.42
C GLN A 10 9.52 4.02 23.00
N PRO A 11 8.83 3.06 22.34
CA PRO A 11 9.15 2.71 20.97
C PRO A 11 8.97 3.93 20.07
N ASP A 12 9.91 4.13 19.15
CA ASP A 12 9.81 5.19 18.14
C ASP A 12 8.43 5.14 17.48
N PRO A 13 7.65 6.24 17.45
CA PRO A 13 6.35 6.30 16.79
C PRO A 13 6.34 5.70 15.39
N PHE A 14 7.42 5.87 14.62
CA PHE A 14 7.53 5.23 13.31
C PHE A 14 7.59 3.71 13.41
N ALA A 15 8.40 3.16 14.31
CA ALA A 15 8.52 1.72 14.50
C ALA A 15 7.19 1.10 14.93
N ALA A 16 6.46 1.78 15.82
CA ALA A 16 5.13 1.37 16.26
C ALA A 16 4.09 1.39 15.12
N LEU A 17 4.15 2.38 14.23
CA LEU A 17 3.20 2.55 13.13
C LEU A 17 3.59 1.83 11.84
N ARG A 18 4.82 1.30 11.75
CA ARG A 18 5.38 0.68 10.54
C ARG A 18 4.43 -0.34 9.87
N PRO A 19 3.76 -1.28 10.58
CA PRO A 19 2.84 -2.22 9.95
C PRO A 19 1.65 -1.51 9.28
N ARG A 20 1.12 -0.46 9.90
CA ARG A 20 0.00 0.33 9.37
C ARG A 20 0.43 1.17 8.18
N LEU A 21 1.58 1.83 8.26
CA LEU A 21 2.15 2.61 7.17
C LEU A 21 2.43 1.73 5.95
N PHE A 22 3.00 0.53 6.17
CA PHE A 22 3.20 -0.46 5.12
C PHE A 22 1.88 -0.85 4.46
N ALA A 23 0.85 -1.17 5.26
CA ALA A 23 -0.46 -1.55 4.73
C ALA A 23 -1.12 -0.43 3.89
N ILE A 24 -0.91 0.85 4.25
CA ILE A 24 -1.37 1.99 3.45
C ILE A 24 -0.63 2.04 2.12
N ALA A 25 0.71 2.05 2.14
CA ALA A 25 1.51 2.11 0.91
C ALA A 25 1.24 0.93 -0.02
N TYR A 26 1.16 -0.29 0.54
CA TYR A 26 0.88 -1.51 -0.20
C TYR A 26 -0.49 -1.49 -0.89
N ARG A 27 -1.54 -0.99 -0.22
CA ARG A 27 -2.86 -0.84 -0.86
C ARG A 27 -2.86 0.18 -2.00
N MET A 28 -2.01 1.20 -1.94
CA MET A 28 -1.93 2.23 -2.97
C MET A 28 -1.09 1.79 -4.18
N LEU A 29 0.01 1.08 -3.93
CA LEU A 29 1.02 0.75 -4.95
C LEU A 29 0.86 -0.67 -5.51
N GLY A 30 0.25 -1.58 -4.76
CA GLY A 30 -0.01 -2.96 -5.18
C GLY A 30 1.20 -3.89 -5.15
N THR A 31 2.40 -3.39 -4.86
CA THR A 31 3.62 -4.20 -4.76
C THR A 31 4.27 -4.04 -3.38
N ARG A 32 4.92 -5.12 -2.92
CA ARG A 32 5.67 -5.10 -1.65
C ARG A 32 6.89 -4.19 -1.73
N ALA A 33 7.64 -4.28 -2.84
CA ALA A 33 8.87 -3.52 -3.03
C ALA A 33 8.60 -2.00 -2.98
N ASP A 34 7.61 -1.52 -3.74
CA ASP A 34 7.28 -0.09 -3.76
C ASP A 34 6.82 0.40 -2.38
N ALA A 35 6.08 -0.43 -1.64
CA ALA A 35 5.65 -0.11 -0.29
C ALA A 35 6.83 -0.03 0.69
N GLU A 36 7.80 -0.95 0.60
CA GLU A 36 9.01 -0.91 1.41
C GLU A 36 9.86 0.33 1.10
N ASP A 37 10.00 0.69 -0.18
CA ASP A 37 10.74 1.88 -0.60
C ASP A 37 10.09 3.17 -0.10
N VAL A 38 8.77 3.28 -0.18
CA VAL A 38 8.04 4.42 0.41
C VAL A 38 8.29 4.52 1.92
N LEU A 39 8.35 3.38 2.62
CA LEU A 39 8.64 3.36 4.05
C LEU A 39 10.07 3.76 4.36
N GLN A 40 11.04 3.41 3.52
CA GLN A 40 12.43 3.87 3.67
C GLN A 40 12.51 5.39 3.50
N ASP A 41 11.90 5.94 2.46
CA ASP A 41 11.85 7.38 2.23
C ASP A 41 11.15 8.13 3.38
N ALA A 42 10.05 7.57 3.88
CA ALA A 42 9.34 8.12 5.02
C ALA A 42 10.19 8.09 6.32
N TRP A 43 10.96 7.02 6.52
CA TRP A 43 11.89 6.91 7.67
C TRP A 43 12.99 7.96 7.62
N LEU A 44 13.57 8.23 6.44
CA LEU A 44 14.58 9.28 6.29
C LEU A 44 14.00 10.65 6.61
N ARG A 45 12.79 10.96 6.11
CA ARG A 45 12.08 12.21 6.43
C ARG A 45 11.74 12.32 7.91
N TRP A 46 11.35 11.21 8.56
CA TRP A 46 11.04 11.17 9.99
C TRP A 46 12.25 11.48 10.87
N ASN A 47 13.44 11.01 10.49
CA ASN A 47 14.67 11.30 11.21
C ASN A 47 15.16 12.75 11.06
N GLN A 48 14.73 13.44 10.00
CA GLN A 48 15.05 14.85 9.77
C GLN A 48 13.98 15.81 10.30
N ALA A 49 12.80 15.30 10.65
CA ALA A 49 11.70 16.11 11.13
C ALA A 49 11.93 16.61 12.57
N ASP A 50 11.60 17.88 12.82
CA ASP A 50 11.50 18.40 14.18
C ASP A 50 10.25 17.83 14.86
N ARG A 51 10.46 16.77 15.65
CA ARG A 51 9.38 16.03 16.33
C ARG A 51 8.67 16.87 17.39
N ALA A 52 9.32 17.88 17.96
CA ALA A 52 8.73 18.74 18.98
C ALA A 52 7.68 19.70 18.40
N ALA A 53 7.79 20.03 17.11
CA ALA A 53 6.83 20.87 16.40
C ALA A 53 5.60 20.10 15.88
N LEU A 54 5.61 18.76 15.93
CA LEU A 54 4.52 17.94 15.42
C LEU A 54 3.40 17.80 16.44
N GLN A 55 2.18 18.17 16.06
CA GLN A 55 0.98 17.93 16.87
C GLN A 55 0.64 16.43 16.97
N SER A 56 0.92 15.66 15.92
CA SER A 56 0.71 14.22 15.88
C SER A 56 1.70 13.55 14.93
N ALA A 57 2.55 12.67 15.47
CA ALA A 57 3.47 11.86 14.69
C ALA A 57 2.74 10.94 13.72
N GLU A 58 1.61 10.35 14.15
CA GLU A 58 0.81 9.46 13.31
C GLU A 58 0.24 10.19 12.09
N ALA A 59 -0.40 11.34 12.31
CA ALA A 59 -1.00 12.12 11.22
C ALA A 59 0.08 12.56 10.21
N TRP A 60 1.24 12.99 10.71
CA TRP A 60 2.36 13.37 9.87
C TRP A 60 2.89 12.20 9.04
N LEU A 61 3.12 11.04 9.67
CA LEU A 61 3.64 9.84 9.01
C LEU A 61 2.68 9.29 7.95
N VAL A 62 1.38 9.22 8.26
CA VAL A 62 0.34 8.82 7.29
C VAL A 62 0.33 9.78 6.11
N THR A 63 0.42 11.09 6.36
CA THR A 63 0.46 12.10 5.29
C THR A 63 1.69 11.93 4.40
N VAL A 64 2.87 11.74 5.00
CA VAL A 64 4.13 11.57 4.25
C VAL A 64 4.08 10.31 3.38
N VAL A 65 3.68 9.18 3.94
CA VAL A 65 3.55 7.90 3.21
C VAL A 65 2.56 8.01 2.06
N THR A 66 1.39 8.62 2.32
CA THR A 66 0.36 8.81 1.28
C THR A 66 0.87 9.67 0.14
N ARG A 67 1.58 10.78 0.44
CA ARG A 67 2.16 11.66 -0.59
C ARG A 67 3.23 10.96 -1.42
N LEU A 68 4.16 10.25 -0.76
CA LEU A 68 5.19 9.47 -1.44
C LEU A 68 4.58 8.41 -2.38
N ALA A 69 3.53 7.73 -1.95
CA ALA A 69 2.83 6.76 -2.78
C ALA A 69 2.14 7.43 -3.99
N ILE A 70 1.50 8.59 -3.82
CA ILE A 70 0.92 9.36 -4.93
C ILE A 70 1.99 9.82 -5.91
N ASP A 71 3.13 10.29 -5.41
CA ASP A 71 4.25 10.75 -6.25
C ASP A 71 4.79 9.60 -7.10
N ARG A 72 4.94 8.40 -6.52
CA ARG A 72 5.33 7.17 -7.23
C ARG A 72 4.31 6.79 -8.31
N LEU A 73 3.02 6.80 -8.00
CA LEU A 73 1.95 6.54 -9.00
C LEU A 73 1.98 7.54 -10.15
N ARG A 74 2.24 8.82 -9.85
CA ARG A 74 2.35 9.87 -10.86
C ARG A 74 3.60 9.69 -11.73
N ALA A 75 4.74 9.35 -11.13
CA ALA A 75 5.97 9.07 -11.87
C ALA A 75 5.80 7.88 -12.83
N ALA A 76 5.22 6.78 -12.35
CA ALA A 76 4.94 5.61 -13.20
C ALA A 76 3.97 5.94 -14.35
N LYS A 77 3.00 6.81 -14.12
CA LYS A 77 2.11 7.32 -15.17
C LYS A 77 2.87 8.17 -16.20
N THR A 78 3.70 9.10 -15.74
CA THR A 78 4.50 9.96 -16.63
C THR A 78 5.50 9.17 -17.45
N GLU A 79 6.14 8.15 -16.87
CA GLU A 79 7.06 7.27 -17.60
C GLU A 79 6.36 6.54 -18.76
N ARG A 80 5.13 6.07 -18.54
CA ARG A 80 4.28 5.47 -19.59
C ARG A 80 3.88 6.47 -20.67
N GLU A 81 3.68 7.74 -20.31
CA GLU A 81 3.23 8.81 -21.22
C GLU A 81 4.38 9.47 -21.99
N ALA A 82 5.58 9.54 -21.41
CA ALA A 82 6.76 10.20 -22.00
C ALA A 82 7.45 9.36 -23.07
N TYR A 83 7.08 8.09 -23.25
CA TYR A 83 7.65 7.23 -24.26
C TYR A 83 7.07 7.53 -25.66
N VAL A 84 7.87 8.19 -26.51
CA VAL A 84 7.60 8.35 -27.94
C VAL A 84 8.02 7.06 -28.66
N GLY A 85 7.07 6.15 -28.87
CA GLY A 85 7.27 4.83 -29.50
C GLY A 85 6.24 3.81 -29.01
N TRP A 86 6.20 2.60 -29.58
CA TRP A 86 5.36 1.50 -29.09
C TRP A 86 5.81 1.09 -27.69
N TRP A 87 5.28 1.77 -26.67
CA TRP A 87 5.43 1.37 -25.28
C TRP A 87 4.77 0.00 -25.12
N LEU A 88 5.58 -1.04 -25.06
CA LEU A 88 5.13 -2.33 -24.58
C LEU A 88 5.12 -2.24 -23.06
N PRO A 89 3.98 -2.50 -22.38
CA PRO A 89 4.04 -2.74 -20.94
C PRO A 89 5.12 -3.78 -20.68
N GLU A 90 5.92 -3.59 -19.63
CA GLU A 90 6.81 -4.64 -19.16
C GLU A 90 5.94 -5.91 -19.04
N PRO A 91 6.24 -6.99 -19.79
CA PRO A 91 5.45 -8.20 -19.66
C PRO A 91 5.51 -8.53 -18.18
N LEU A 92 4.35 -8.55 -17.54
CA LEU A 92 4.22 -9.09 -16.21
C LEU A 92 4.60 -10.56 -16.35
N VAL A 93 5.89 -10.86 -16.31
CA VAL A 93 6.40 -12.17 -15.95
C VAL A 93 6.26 -12.25 -14.43
N GLN A 94 5.04 -12.00 -13.93
CA GLN A 94 4.49 -13.04 -13.09
C GLN A 94 4.51 -14.24 -14.02
N ALA A 95 5.23 -15.29 -13.66
CA ALA A 95 4.89 -16.59 -14.21
C ALA A 95 3.43 -16.82 -13.79
N ASP A 96 2.49 -16.22 -14.51
CA ASP A 96 1.10 -16.54 -14.37
C ASP A 96 1.03 -17.90 -15.02
N HIS A 97 1.07 -18.92 -14.19
CA HIS A 97 0.80 -20.28 -14.61
C HIS A 97 -0.64 -20.39 -15.14
N ARG A 98 -1.42 -19.30 -15.06
CA ARG A 98 -2.75 -19.20 -15.63
C ARG A 98 -2.68 -18.89 -17.12
N THR A 99 -3.03 -19.88 -17.91
CA THR A 99 -3.34 -19.71 -19.32
C THR A 99 -4.68 -18.96 -19.48
N PRO A 100 -4.99 -18.40 -20.65
CA PRO A 100 -6.29 -17.75 -20.93
C PRO A 100 -7.50 -18.63 -20.54
N GLU A 101 -7.35 -19.95 -20.68
CA GLU A 101 -8.35 -20.95 -20.31
C GLU A 101 -8.57 -20.97 -18.79
N SER A 102 -7.51 -21.01 -17.98
CA SER A 102 -7.64 -20.99 -16.51
C SER A 102 -8.15 -19.65 -15.95
N ALA A 103 -7.90 -18.54 -16.66
CA ALA A 103 -8.52 -17.25 -16.33
C ALA A 103 -10.03 -17.25 -16.62
N ALA A 104 -10.45 -17.91 -17.71
CA ALA A 104 -11.85 -18.10 -18.05
C ALA A 104 -12.56 -19.07 -17.07
N GLU A 105 -11.89 -20.14 -16.65
CA GLU A 105 -12.37 -21.06 -15.61
C GLU A 105 -12.59 -20.33 -14.28
N LEU A 106 -11.61 -19.55 -13.82
CA LEU A 106 -11.72 -18.77 -12.59
C LEU A 106 -12.83 -17.71 -12.67
N ALA A 107 -12.98 -17.04 -13.82
CA ALA A 107 -14.08 -16.10 -14.04
C ALA A 107 -15.45 -16.80 -13.98
N GLY A 108 -15.54 -18.02 -14.50
CA GLY A 108 -16.72 -18.88 -14.37
C GLY A 108 -17.03 -19.25 -12.92
N GLU A 109 -16.03 -19.71 -12.17
CA GLU A 109 -16.17 -20.05 -10.74
C GLU A 109 -16.61 -18.86 -9.90
N LEU A 110 -16.01 -17.69 -10.12
CA LEU A 110 -16.38 -16.44 -9.44
C LEU A 110 -17.79 -15.98 -9.81
N SER A 111 -18.21 -16.13 -11.07
CA SER A 111 -19.57 -15.80 -11.50
C SER A 111 -20.63 -16.67 -10.82
N VAL A 112 -20.36 -17.97 -10.67
CA VAL A 112 -21.27 -18.90 -9.96
C VAL A 112 -21.27 -18.60 -8.47
N ALA A 113 -20.11 -18.38 -7.85
CA ALA A 113 -20.02 -18.01 -6.45
C ALA A 113 -20.77 -16.69 -6.15
N LEU A 114 -20.66 -15.70 -7.04
CA LEU A 114 -21.41 -14.44 -6.92
C LEU A 114 -22.91 -14.66 -7.10
N MET A 115 -23.34 -15.48 -8.07
CA MET A 115 -24.75 -15.83 -8.24
C MET A 115 -25.31 -16.52 -6.99
N TRP A 116 -24.53 -17.39 -6.35
CA TRP A 116 -24.92 -18.07 -5.11
C TRP A 116 -24.98 -17.11 -3.91
N VAL A 117 -24.09 -16.12 -3.86
CA VAL A 117 -24.15 -15.04 -2.85
C VAL A 117 -25.39 -14.15 -3.08
N LEU A 118 -25.74 -13.85 -4.33
CA LEU A 118 -26.94 -13.10 -4.69
C LEU A 118 -28.23 -13.90 -4.43
N GLU A 119 -28.23 -15.22 -4.64
CA GLU A 119 -29.36 -16.08 -4.27
C GLU A 119 -29.55 -16.17 -2.75
N ARG A 120 -28.47 -16.11 -1.97
CA ARG A 120 -28.54 -15.99 -0.50
C ARG A 120 -28.87 -14.58 -0.02
N LEU A 121 -28.85 -13.59 -0.91
CA LEU A 121 -29.23 -12.20 -0.70
C LEU A 121 -30.46 -11.86 -1.55
N SER A 122 -31.62 -12.40 -1.20
CA SER A 122 -32.93 -11.91 -1.65
C SER A 122 -34.02 -12.47 -0.72
N PRO A 123 -35.04 -11.71 -0.25
CA PRO A 123 -35.53 -10.41 -0.73
C PRO A 123 -35.98 -9.46 0.43
N GLU A 124 -35.07 -8.96 1.27
CA GLU A 124 -35.46 -8.08 2.41
C GLU A 124 -34.90 -6.64 2.36
N GLU A 125 -34.34 -6.21 1.23
CA GLU A 125 -33.94 -4.81 1.00
C GLU A 125 -34.73 -4.19 -0.15
N ARG A 126 -36.06 -4.29 -0.07
CA ARG A 126 -37.00 -3.44 -0.83
C ARG A 126 -37.93 -2.71 0.12
#